data_AF-A0A658K0H5-F1
#
_entry.id   AF-A0A658K0H5-F1
#
_cell.length_a   1.000
_cell.length_b   1.000
_cell.length_c   1.000
_cell.angle_alpha   90.00
_cell.angle_beta   90.00
_cell.angle_gamma   90.00
#
_symmetry.space_group_name_H-M   'P 1'
#
loop_
_entity.id
_entity.type
_entity.pdbx_description
1 polymer ?
#
loop_
_entity_poly.entity_id
_entity_poly.type
_entity_poly.pdbx_seq_one_letter_code
_entity_poly.pdbx_strand_id
1 'polypeptide(L)'
;MALGLAIPIAIATGMLAGLVSGLLITYARLPAFIATLTMMSVARGLANILTEGRQIVGYPEWFTSLATVRHFGFLSATVGLFLVMLGVAWVFLRFRAGGRNLYAIGGSPEVARLSGIKVRAITLWVYAISGALAGIA
;
A
#
# COMPACT_ATOMS: atom_id res chain seq x y z
N MET A 1 -14.37 -20.31 4.13
CA MET A 1 -14.91 -19.48 3.02
C MET A 1 -14.84 -17.98 3.31
N ALA A 2 -15.22 -17.51 4.51
CA ALA A 2 -15.16 -16.07 4.86
C ALA A 2 -13.78 -15.40 4.68
N LEU A 3 -12.68 -16.05 5.06
CA LEU A 3 -11.33 -15.46 4.89
C LEU A 3 -10.94 -15.23 3.43
N GLY A 4 -11.42 -16.08 2.50
CA GLY A 4 -11.10 -15.96 1.08
C GLY A 4 -11.68 -14.70 0.45
N LEU A 5 -12.83 -14.22 0.96
CA LEU A 5 -13.39 -12.91 0.58
C LEU A 5 -12.76 -11.76 1.37
N ALA A 6 -12.37 -11.98 2.63
CA ALA A 6 -11.79 -10.94 3.46
C ALA A 6 -10.47 -10.39 2.89
N ILE A 7 -9.61 -11.27 2.34
CA ILE A 7 -8.32 -10.88 1.74
C ILE A 7 -8.49 -9.88 0.58
N PRO A 8 -9.24 -10.17 -0.50
CA PRO A 8 -9.41 -9.21 -1.59
C PRO A 8 -10.12 -7.93 -1.15
N ILE A 9 -11.04 -8.01 -0.17
CA ILE A 9 -11.69 -6.81 0.39
C ILE A 9 -10.69 -5.94 1.15
N ALA A 10 -9.78 -6.53 1.94
CA ALA A 10 -8.73 -5.80 2.66
C ALA A 10 -7.79 -5.08 1.68
N ILE A 11 -7.34 -5.78 0.63
CA ILE A 11 -6.49 -5.21 -0.42
C ILE A 11 -7.22 -4.08 -1.16
N ALA A 12 -8.49 -4.29 -1.54
CA ALA A 12 -9.29 -3.27 -2.20
C ALA A 12 -9.50 -2.04 -1.32
N THR A 13 -9.77 -2.23 -0.02
CA THR A 13 -9.95 -1.13 0.94
C THR A 13 -8.65 -0.34 1.12
N GLY A 14 -7.52 -1.04 1.24
CA GLY A 14 -6.20 -0.41 1.29
C GLY A 14 -5.89 0.38 0.01
N MET A 15 -6.16 -0.20 -1.16
CA MET A 15 -5.98 0.46 -2.45
C MET A 15 -6.86 1.71 -2.58
N LEU A 16 -8.11 1.64 -2.13
CA LEU A 16 -9.04 2.78 -2.12
C LEU A 16 -8.54 3.89 -1.18
N ALA A 17 -8.09 3.55 0.03
CA ALA A 17 -7.50 4.51 0.95
C ALA A 17 -6.27 5.19 0.33
N GLY A 18 -5.41 4.41 -0.33
CA GLY A 18 -4.27 4.93 -1.10
C GLY A 18 -4.69 5.85 -2.24
N LEU A 19 -5.70 5.47 -3.02
CA LEU A 19 -6.25 6.31 -4.10
C LEU A 19 -6.79 7.64 -3.57
N VAL A 20 -7.50 7.63 -2.44
CA VAL A 20 -7.99 8.85 -1.78
C VAL A 20 -6.82 9.74 -1.37
N SER A 21 -5.79 9.18 -0.73
CA SER A 21 -4.57 9.95 -0.41
C SER A 21 -3.92 10.54 -1.67
N GLY A 22 -3.77 9.75 -2.73
CA GLY A 22 -3.21 10.21 -4.01
C GLY A 22 -4.04 11.31 -4.67
N LEU A 23 -5.37 11.22 -4.59
CA LEU A 23 -6.30 12.22 -5.13
C LEU A 23 -6.20 13.54 -4.37
N LEU A 24 -6.16 13.48 -3.03
CA LEU A 24 -5.98 14.64 -2.16
C LEU A 24 -4.65 15.36 -2.45
N ILE A 25 -3.58 14.61 -2.70
CA ILE A 25 -2.27 15.18 -2.99
C ILE A 25 -2.23 15.81 -4.39
N THR A 26 -2.80 15.13 -5.39
CA THR A 26 -2.68 15.55 -6.80
C THR A 26 -3.69 16.61 -7.23
N TYR A 27 -4.92 16.57 -6.72
CA TYR A 27 -6.00 17.49 -7.08
C TYR A 27 -6.23 18.56 -6.03
N ALA A 28 -6.32 18.19 -4.75
CA ALA A 28 -6.49 19.17 -3.67
C ALA A 28 -5.16 19.85 -3.27
N ARG A 29 -4.03 19.45 -3.88
CA ARG A 29 -2.69 20.00 -3.64
C ARG A 29 -2.29 20.02 -2.17
N LEU A 30 -2.80 19.05 -1.40
CA LEU A 30 -2.46 18.91 0.00
C LEU A 30 -1.01 18.38 0.12
N PRO A 31 -0.24 18.85 1.12
CA PRO A 31 1.02 18.23 1.47
C PRO A 31 0.83 16.74 1.75
N ALA A 32 1.70 15.90 1.20
CA ALA A 32 1.60 14.44 1.28
C ALA A 32 1.39 13.92 2.71
N PHE A 33 2.17 14.47 3.65
CA PHE A 33 2.10 14.13 5.06
C PHE A 33 0.71 14.33 5.66
N ILE A 34 0.07 15.46 5.38
CA ILE A 34 -1.26 15.79 5.92
C ILE A 34 -2.30 14.83 5.34
N ALA A 35 -2.28 14.61 4.03
CA ALA A 35 -3.22 13.69 3.37
C ALA A 35 -3.13 12.27 3.93
N THR A 36 -1.92 11.76 4.17
CA THR A 36 -1.72 10.42 4.72
C THR A 36 -2.10 10.31 6.19
N LEU A 37 -1.80 11.35 7.00
CA LEU A 37 -2.20 11.36 8.42
C LEU A 37 -3.72 11.40 8.58
N THR A 38 -4.40 12.24 7.80
CA THR A 38 -5.86 12.29 7.81
C THR A 38 -6.45 10.93 7.40
N MET A 39 -5.91 10.31 6.35
CA MET A 39 -6.39 8.99 5.92
C MET A 39 -6.16 7.91 6.99
N MET A 40 -5.01 7.92 7.68
CA MET A 40 -4.73 7.04 8.81
C MET A 40 -5.76 7.22 9.93
N SER A 41 -6.08 8.47 10.30
CA SER A 41 -7.09 8.77 11.33
C SER A 41 -8.48 8.29 10.93
N VAL A 42 -8.89 8.52 9.68
CA VAL A 42 -10.18 8.06 9.15
C VAL A 42 -10.26 6.53 9.13
N ALA A 43 -9.22 5.86 8.62
CA ALA A 43 -9.18 4.41 8.55
C ALA A 43 -9.24 3.77 9.95
N ARG A 44 -8.50 4.30 10.92
CA ARG A 44 -8.55 3.85 12.32
C ARG A 44 -9.90 4.13 12.97
N GLY A 45 -10.50 5.29 12.73
CA GLY A 45 -11.81 5.65 13.25
C GLY A 45 -12.90 4.70 12.74
N LEU A 46 -12.91 4.44 11.43
CA LEU A 46 -13.83 3.48 10.80
C LEU A 46 -13.62 2.07 11.34
N ALA A 47 -12.37 1.61 11.44
CA ALA A 47 -12.05 0.31 12.01
C ALA A 47 -12.59 0.17 13.43
N ASN A 48 -12.39 1.19 14.28
CA ASN A 48 -12.84 1.18 15.66
C ASN A 48 -14.38 1.15 15.80
N ILE A 49 -15.09 1.91 14.96
CA ILE A 49 -16.56 1.89 14.92
C ILE A 49 -17.06 0.50 14.49
N LEU A 50 -16.44 -0.09 13.46
CA LEU A 50 -16.85 -1.41 12.95
C LEU A 50 -16.55 -2.55 13.93
N THR A 51 -15.46 -2.46 14.69
CA THR A 51 -15.09 -3.50 15.66
C THR A 51 -15.65 -3.26 17.05
N GLU A 52 -16.36 -2.16 17.29
CA GLU A 52 -16.79 -1.70 18.61
C GLU A 52 -15.63 -1.66 19.62
N GLY A 53 -14.42 -1.33 19.15
CA GLY A 53 -13.19 -1.34 19.93
C GLY A 53 -12.68 -2.73 20.34
N ARG A 54 -13.30 -3.81 19.88
CA ARG A 54 -12.86 -5.18 20.19
C ARG A 54 -11.75 -5.64 19.24
N GLN A 55 -10.83 -6.43 19.79
CA GLN A 55 -9.84 -7.14 18.99
C GLN A 55 -10.47 -8.39 18.38
N ILE A 56 -10.35 -8.54 17.06
CA ILE A 56 -10.78 -9.75 16.37
C ILE A 56 -9.71 -10.84 16.57
N VAL A 57 -10.10 -11.94 17.21
CA VAL A 57 -9.27 -13.12 17.50
C VAL A 57 -9.93 -14.39 16.96
N GLY A 58 -9.18 -15.50 16.89
CA GLY A 58 -9.72 -16.78 16.41
C GLY A 58 -9.56 -17.01 14.90
N TYR A 59 -8.40 -16.66 14.35
CA TYR A 59 -8.08 -16.95 12.94
C TYR A 59 -7.82 -18.46 12.74
N PRO A 60 -8.11 -19.00 11.55
CA PRO A 60 -7.79 -20.39 11.21
C PRO A 60 -6.30 -20.70 11.33
N GLU A 61 -5.96 -21.94 11.67
CA GLU A 61 -4.58 -22.40 11.86
C GLU A 61 -3.69 -22.22 10.61
N TRP A 62 -4.27 -22.38 9.42
CA TRP A 62 -3.54 -22.15 8.18
C TRP A 62 -3.13 -20.66 8.01
N PHE A 63 -3.90 -19.71 8.54
CA PHE A 63 -3.58 -18.28 8.43
C PHE A 63 -2.60 -17.84 9.51
N THR A 64 -2.75 -18.35 10.74
CA THR A 64 -1.82 -18.06 11.83
C THR A 64 -0.44 -18.69 11.59
N SER A 65 -0.40 -19.89 11.01
CA SER A 65 0.86 -20.58 10.68
C SER A 65 1.73 -19.82 9.67
N LEU A 66 1.15 -19.01 8.77
CA LEU A 66 1.93 -18.14 7.87
C LEU A 66 2.85 -17.18 8.64
N ALA A 67 2.36 -16.62 9.75
CA ALA A 67 3.11 -15.69 10.58
C ALA A 67 3.95 -16.39 11.68
N THR A 68 3.47 -17.50 12.22
CA THR A 68 4.07 -18.16 13.39
C THR A 68 5.16 -19.16 13.02
N VAL A 69 4.98 -19.95 11.94
CA VAL A 69 5.94 -20.99 11.53
C VAL A 69 7.18 -20.32 10.95
N ARG A 70 8.36 -20.66 11.51
CA ARG A 70 9.65 -20.32 10.93
C ARG A 70 10.23 -21.52 10.19
N HIS A 71 10.53 -21.33 8.91
CA HIS A 71 11.42 -22.17 8.14
C HIS A 71 12.87 -21.69 8.36
N PHE A 72 13.82 -22.62 8.53
CA PHE A 72 15.25 -22.32 8.77
C PHE A 72 15.54 -21.43 10.02
N GLY A 73 14.63 -21.38 10.99
CA GLY A 73 14.81 -20.65 12.26
C GLY A 73 14.50 -19.15 12.22
N PHE A 74 14.45 -18.52 11.04
CA PHE A 74 14.17 -17.08 10.90
C PHE A 74 13.19 -16.71 9.77
N LEU A 75 12.91 -17.61 8.82
CA LEU A 75 12.13 -17.30 7.63
C LEU A 75 10.65 -17.71 7.80
N SER A 76 9.77 -16.75 8.12
CA SER A 76 8.31 -16.96 8.06
C SER A 76 7.81 -16.73 6.64
N ALA A 77 6.66 -17.34 6.28
CA ALA A 77 6.02 -17.11 4.98
C ALA A 77 5.75 -15.62 4.71
N THR A 78 5.43 -14.84 5.75
CA THR A 78 5.27 -13.37 5.66
C THR A 78 6.59 -12.67 5.28
N VAL A 79 7.73 -13.11 5.82
CA VAL A 79 9.05 -12.58 5.46
C VAL A 79 9.39 -12.94 4.00
N GLY A 80 9.10 -14.17 3.59
CA GLY A 80 9.26 -14.60 2.19
C GLY A 80 8.43 -13.74 1.23
N LEU A 81 7.17 -13.47 1.57
CA LEU A 81 6.30 -12.59 0.79
C LEU A 81 6.88 -11.17 0.68
N PHE A 82 7.35 -10.60 1.79
CA PHE A 82 8.01 -9.29 1.79
C PHE A 82 9.24 -9.26 0.86
N LEU A 83 10.10 -10.27 0.91
CA LEU A 83 11.28 -10.37 0.05
C LEU A 83 10.90 -10.45 -1.44
N VAL A 84 9.85 -11.19 -1.77
CA VAL A 84 9.32 -11.25 -3.15
C VAL A 84 8.82 -9.88 -3.59
N MET A 85 8.01 -9.20 -2.77
CA MET A 85 7.49 -7.86 -3.07
C MET A 85 8.62 -6.84 -3.24
N LEU A 86 9.65 -6.91 -2.38
CA LEU A 86 10.85 -6.08 -2.49
C LEU A 86 11.60 -6.35 -3.80
N GLY A 87 11.78 -7.61 -4.17
CA GLY A 87 12.40 -7.99 -5.45
C GLY A 87 11.63 -7.46 -6.65
N VAL A 88 10.30 -7.60 -6.66
CA VAL A 88 9.44 -7.05 -7.72
C VAL A 88 9.55 -5.53 -7.80
N ALA A 89 9.51 -4.83 -6.66
CA ALA A 89 9.67 -3.38 -6.61
C ALA A 89 11.04 -2.95 -7.14
N TRP A 90 12.12 -3.64 -6.75
CA TRP A 90 13.47 -3.36 -7.21
C TRP A 90 13.62 -3.53 -8.73
N VAL A 91 13.13 -4.64 -9.29
CA VAL A 91 13.16 -4.89 -10.74
C VAL A 91 12.35 -3.82 -11.49
N PHE A 92 11.16 -3.46 -10.98
CA PHE A 92 10.33 -2.42 -11.58
C PHE A 92 11.04 -1.07 -11.59
N LEU A 93 11.61 -0.67 -10.45
CA LEU A 93 12.33 0.60 -10.30
C LEU A 93 13.58 0.67 -11.18
N ARG A 94 14.31 -0.45 -11.32
CA ARG A 94 15.57 -0.50 -12.06
C ARG A 94 15.39 -0.60 -13.58
N PHE A 95 14.45 -1.43 -14.05
CA PHE A 95 14.38 -1.82 -15.45
C PHE A 95 13.18 -1.23 -16.22
N ARG A 96 12.16 -0.69 -15.55
CA ARG A 96 10.96 -0.17 -16.23
C ARG A 96 11.00 1.36 -16.38
N ALA A 97 10.44 1.84 -17.49
CA ALA A 97 10.30 3.27 -17.75
C ALA A 97 9.46 3.97 -16.65
N GLY A 98 8.46 3.29 -16.08
CA GLY A 98 7.67 3.79 -14.95
C GLY A 98 8.52 4.07 -13.70
N GLY A 99 9.53 3.24 -13.42
CA GLY A 99 10.48 3.45 -12.33
C GLY A 99 11.34 4.70 -12.53
N ARG A 100 11.88 4.88 -13.73
CA ARG A 100 12.64 6.10 -14.09
C ARG A 100 11.80 7.37 -13.97
N ASN A 101 10.54 7.31 -14.40
CA ASN A 101 9.61 8.44 -14.27
C ASN A 101 9.36 8.78 -12.79
N LEU A 102 9.27 7.76 -11.91
CA LEU A 102 9.08 7.97 -10.48
C LEU A 102 10.29 8.69 -9.85
N TYR A 103 11.51 8.29 -10.20
CA TYR A 103 12.72 9.00 -9.76
C TYR A 103 12.77 10.45 -10.27
N ALA A 104 12.38 10.70 -11.52
CA ALA A 104 12.34 12.04 -12.08
C ALA A 104 11.34 12.95 -11.34
N ILE A 105 10.16 12.41 -10.98
CA ILE A 105 9.16 13.13 -10.18
C ILE A 105 9.72 13.49 -8.79
N GLY A 106 10.47 12.57 -8.16
CA GLY A 106 11.08 12.81 -6.85
C GLY A 106 12.12 13.93 -6.84
N GLY A 107 12.83 14.15 -7.95
CA GLY A 107 13.81 15.25 -8.08
C GLY A 107 13.15 16.62 -8.25
N SER A 108 12.24 16.74 -9.23
CA SER A 108 11.42 17.94 -9.40
C SER A 108 10.13 17.62 -10.15
N PRO A 109 8.96 17.71 -9.49
CA PRO A 109 7.67 17.47 -10.14
C PRO A 109 7.39 18.44 -11.28
N GLU A 110 7.87 19.67 -11.18
CA GLU A 110 7.67 20.71 -12.19
C GLU A 110 8.46 20.40 -13.46
N VAL A 111 9.74 20.01 -13.31
CA VAL A 111 10.59 19.61 -14.45
C VAL A 111 10.07 18.32 -15.09
N ALA A 112 9.63 17.35 -14.28
CA ALA A 112 9.03 16.12 -14.79
C ALA A 112 7.78 16.40 -15.65
N ARG A 113 6.93 17.34 -15.22
CA ARG A 113 5.75 17.77 -15.97
C ARG A 113 6.11 18.41 -17.31
N LEU A 114 7.13 19.28 -17.33
CA LEU A 114 7.61 19.92 -18.55
C LEU A 114 8.22 18.91 -19.53
N SER A 115 8.82 17.82 -19.03
CA SER A 115 9.31 16.69 -19.82
C SER A 115 8.20 15.73 -20.31
N GLY A 116 6.92 16.12 -20.21
CA GLY A 116 5.78 15.33 -20.70
C GLY A 116 5.35 14.17 -19.79
N ILE A 117 5.91 14.06 -18.59
CA ILE A 117 5.52 13.02 -17.64
C ILE A 117 4.16 13.37 -17.02
N LYS A 118 3.22 12.43 -17.05
CA LYS A 118 1.90 12.56 -16.41
C LYS A 118 2.02 12.43 -14.88
N VAL A 119 2.63 13.42 -14.23
CA VAL A 119 2.96 13.43 -12.79
C VAL A 119 1.75 13.04 -11.94
N ARG A 120 0.59 13.65 -12.18
CA ARG A 120 -0.65 13.35 -11.42
C ARG A 120 -1.06 11.88 -11.49
N ALA A 121 -1.05 11.28 -12.68
CA ALA A 121 -1.45 9.89 -12.86
C ALA A 121 -0.45 8.95 -12.17
N ILE A 122 0.86 9.23 -12.29
CA ILE A 122 1.89 8.40 -11.66
C ILE A 122 1.81 8.51 -10.13
N THR A 123 1.67 9.72 -9.58
CA THR A 123 1.48 9.90 -8.13
C THR A 123 0.24 9.17 -7.63
N LEU A 124 -0.89 9.24 -8.35
CA LEU A 124 -2.10 8.51 -7.98
C LEU A 124 -1.87 6.99 -7.90
N TRP A 125 -1.22 6.41 -8.93
CA TRP A 125 -0.90 4.98 -8.95
C TRP A 125 0.08 4.57 -7.87
N VAL A 126 1.07 5.40 -7.55
CA VAL A 126 2.04 5.13 -6.48
C VAL A 126 1.32 5.00 -5.13
N TYR A 127 0.42 5.93 -4.82
CA TYR A 127 -0.35 5.85 -3.58
C TYR A 127 -1.37 4.70 -3.59
N ALA A 128 -2.01 4.40 -4.73
CA ALA A 128 -2.89 3.25 -4.87
C ALA A 128 -2.17 1.92 -4.61
N ILE A 129 -0.99 1.74 -5.22
CA ILE A 129 -0.16 0.54 -5.03
C ILE A 129 0.29 0.48 -3.57
N SER A 130 0.79 1.58 -3.00
CA SER A 130 1.18 1.64 -1.59
C SER A 130 0.05 1.21 -0.65
N GLY A 131 -1.18 1.68 -0.90
CA GLY A 131 -2.37 1.27 -0.16
C GLY A 131 -2.73 -0.20 -0.35
N ALA A 132 -2.63 -0.73 -1.57
CA ALA A 132 -2.80 -2.16 -1.83
C ALA A 132 -1.77 -3.01 -1.07
N LEU A 133 -0.49 -2.61 -1.06
CA LEU A 133 0.56 -3.29 -0.30
C LEU A 133 0.28 -3.24 1.21
N ALA A 134 -0.26 -2.13 1.71
CA ALA A 134 -0.69 -2.01 3.10
C ALA A 134 -1.90 -2.91 3.45
N GLY A 135 -2.78 -3.21 2.50
CA GLY A 135 -3.87 -4.17 2.68
C GLY A 135 -3.45 -5.64 2.54
N ILE A 136 -2.28 -5.90 1.95
CA ILE A 136 -1.66 -7.24 1.91
C ILE A 136 -0.95 -7.56 3.24
N ALA A 137 -0.37 -6.54 3.89
CA ALA A 137 0.36 -6.66 5.15
C ALA A 137 -0.57 -6.94 6.34
#